data_AF-A0A8X8AVV8-F1
#
_entry.id   AF-A0A8X8AVV8-F1
#
_cell.length_a   1.000
_cell.length_b   1.000
_cell.length_c   1.000
_cell.angle_alpha   90.00
_cell.angle_beta   90.00
_cell.angle_gamma   90.00
#
_symmetry.space_group_name_H-M   'P 1'
#
loop_
_entity.id
_entity.type
_entity.pdbx_description
1 polymer ?
#
loop_
_entity_poly.entity_id
_entity_poly.type
_entity_poly.pdbx_seq_one_letter_code
_entity_poly.pdbx_strand_id
1 'polypeptide(L)'
;MASSSCLGPFSPAPPSLTQAMKDGECINWAELPSDLTSSILGRLDTIDILENAQKVCTSWRRVCKDPEMWRKINMINSGDLGLNLEIMCRHAVDRSQGGLVEIDIWHFGTDELLNYIADWSSNLRSLKLVKCSPITSEGLTEALVKLPLLEELELSYCPLSVESLKVVGHSLPNLKTLKLNRLERCFPLVSDDDALAIAETMPRLSHLQLFANKLTDAGLNAILDNCPDLEHLDLRQCFGITFFGGLKKRCSERIRVFRRPYDSFHDYPHDEATFPTDSFDDYDPDSDYSDYYYDQYDNDDVYDPCRKSF
;
A
#
# COMPACT_ATOMS: atom_id res chain seq x y z
N MET A 1 -50.24 -7.82 55.44
CA MET A 1 -49.92 -6.65 56.29
C MET A 1 -48.43 -6.66 56.54
N ALA A 2 -47.79 -5.53 56.26
CA ALA A 2 -46.35 -5.38 56.11
C ALA A 2 -45.58 -5.46 57.43
N SER A 3 -44.37 -6.02 57.36
CA SER A 3 -43.35 -6.03 58.40
C SER A 3 -42.46 -4.79 58.33
N SER A 4 -41.97 -4.43 59.51
CA SER A 4 -41.16 -3.26 59.86
C SER A 4 -39.69 -3.35 59.40
N SER A 5 -39.16 -2.18 59.03
CA SER A 5 -37.80 -1.61 59.27
C SER A 5 -36.53 -2.46 59.02
N CYS A 6 -35.62 -1.95 58.18
CA CYS A 6 -34.33 -1.36 58.59
C CYS A 6 -33.42 -1.02 57.38
N LEU A 7 -32.86 0.20 57.42
CA LEU A 7 -31.62 0.73 56.85
C LEU A 7 -30.89 -0.07 55.74
N GLY A 8 -30.80 0.55 54.54
CA GLY A 8 -29.84 0.25 53.48
C GLY A 8 -29.02 1.50 53.13
N PRO A 9 -27.79 1.35 52.60
CA PRO A 9 -26.70 2.31 52.80
C PRO A 9 -26.77 3.54 51.90
N PHE A 10 -26.16 4.62 52.39
CA PHE A 10 -25.74 5.80 51.63
C PHE A 10 -25.20 5.39 50.25
N SER A 11 -25.94 5.70 49.18
CA SER A 11 -25.33 5.81 47.87
C SER A 11 -24.42 7.05 47.90
N PRO A 12 -23.11 6.93 47.66
CA PRO A 12 -22.32 8.11 47.40
C PRO A 12 -22.88 8.78 46.14
N ALA A 13 -23.10 10.09 46.21
CA ALA A 13 -23.35 10.88 45.02
C ALA A 13 -22.25 10.56 43.98
N PRO A 14 -22.56 10.52 42.68
CA PRO A 14 -21.53 10.34 41.65
C PRO A 14 -20.42 11.35 41.92
N PRO A 15 -19.13 10.96 41.80
CA PRO A 15 -18.03 11.87 42.09
C PRO A 15 -18.28 13.13 41.27
N SER A 16 -18.49 14.22 41.99
CA SER A 16 -18.68 15.53 41.39
C SER A 16 -17.47 15.73 40.48
N LEU A 17 -17.72 15.95 39.19
CA LEU A 17 -16.71 16.40 38.23
C LEU A 17 -15.79 17.36 38.98
N THR A 18 -14.54 16.94 39.14
CA THR A 18 -13.52 17.67 39.87
C THR A 18 -13.65 19.15 39.53
N GLN A 19 -13.60 19.98 40.57
CA GLN A 19 -13.69 21.45 40.56
C GLN A 19 -12.73 22.14 39.55
N ALA A 20 -11.91 21.38 38.81
CA ALA A 20 -11.03 21.82 37.73
C ALA A 20 -11.75 22.18 36.42
N MET A 21 -13.04 21.88 36.24
CA MET A 21 -13.79 22.24 35.02
C MET A 21 -14.67 23.49 35.17
N LYS A 22 -14.48 24.28 36.23
CA LYS A 22 -15.23 25.53 36.45
C LYS A 22 -14.45 26.80 36.15
N ASP A 23 -13.13 26.71 36.02
CA ASP A 23 -12.31 27.79 35.52
C ASP A 23 -11.86 27.39 34.11
N GLY A 24 -12.14 28.25 33.13
CA GLY A 24 -11.65 28.08 31.76
C GLY A 24 -10.14 28.27 31.69
N GLU A 25 -9.37 27.39 32.34
CA GLU A 25 -7.93 27.33 32.20
C GLU A 25 -7.63 26.94 30.75
N CYS A 26 -7.30 27.95 29.95
CA CYS A 26 -6.75 27.75 28.62
C CYS A 26 -5.40 27.05 28.81
N ILE A 27 -5.35 25.74 28.55
CA ILE A 27 -4.12 24.98 28.55
C ILE A 27 -3.19 25.62 27.50
N ASN A 28 -2.05 26.14 27.94
CA ASN A 28 -1.05 26.69 27.03
C ASN A 28 -0.33 25.55 26.31
N TRP A 29 -0.89 25.11 25.18
CA TRP A 29 -0.32 24.07 24.33
C TRP A 29 1.08 24.41 23.79
N ALA A 30 1.51 25.67 23.86
CA ALA A 30 2.87 26.08 23.47
C ALA A 30 3.96 25.66 24.49
N GLU A 31 3.57 25.33 25.73
CA GLU A 31 4.47 24.90 26.81
C GLU A 31 4.52 23.38 26.99
N LEU A 32 3.95 22.61 26.05
CA LEU A 32 4.11 21.17 26.03
C LEU A 32 5.61 20.79 26.00
N PRO A 33 6.05 19.80 26.79
CA PRO A 33 7.37 19.20 26.68
C PRO A 33 7.67 18.77 25.24
N SER A 34 8.94 18.83 24.85
CA SER A 34 9.40 18.43 23.51
C SER A 34 8.94 17.03 23.16
N ASP A 35 9.04 16.09 24.10
CA ASP A 35 8.79 14.67 23.84
C ASP A 35 7.31 14.40 23.55
N LEU A 36 6.40 15.09 24.27
CA LEU A 36 4.97 15.03 24.00
C LEU A 36 4.62 15.71 22.68
N THR A 37 5.25 16.85 22.39
CA THR A 37 5.09 17.55 21.12
C THR A 37 5.55 16.66 19.95
N SER A 38 6.71 16.04 20.04
CA SER A 38 7.23 15.08 19.06
C SER A 38 6.28 13.90 18.87
N SER A 39 5.72 13.35 19.96
CA SER A 39 4.77 12.25 19.87
C SER A 39 3.45 12.63 19.19
N ILE A 40 2.99 13.88 19.33
CA ILE A 40 1.81 14.39 18.64
C ILE A 40 2.14 14.62 17.17
N LEU A 41 3.23 15.33 16.90
CA LEU A 41 3.65 15.69 15.55
C LEU A 41 4.05 14.48 14.71
N GLY A 42 4.61 13.44 15.33
CA GLY A 42 4.95 12.18 14.65
C GLY A 42 3.75 11.37 14.18
N ARG A 43 2.51 11.82 14.47
CA ARG A 43 1.27 11.25 13.92
C ARG A 43 0.74 12.01 12.70
N LEU A 44 1.32 13.17 12.39
CA LEU A 44 0.98 13.97 11.21
C LEU A 44 1.79 13.47 10.02
N ASP A 45 1.27 13.67 8.81
CA ASP A 45 2.05 13.44 7.61
C ASP A 45 3.10 14.56 7.39
N THR A 46 4.01 14.32 6.46
CA THR A 46 5.10 15.26 6.15
C THR A 46 4.58 16.61 5.66
N ILE A 47 3.49 16.61 4.89
CA ILE A 47 2.90 17.82 4.31
C ILE A 47 2.35 18.68 5.45
N ASP A 48 1.61 18.10 6.39
CA ASP A 48 1.07 18.77 7.57
C ASP A 48 2.17 19.30 8.50
N ILE A 49 3.26 18.55 8.69
CA ILE A 49 4.38 19.03 9.50
C ILE A 49 5.00 20.29 8.88
N LEU A 50 5.20 20.29 7.56
CA LEU A 50 5.82 21.38 6.83
C LEU A 50 4.88 22.58 6.63
N GLU A 51 3.62 22.35 6.28
CA GLU A 51 2.70 23.42 5.93
C GLU A 51 1.94 23.97 7.13
N ASN A 52 1.73 23.18 8.18
CA ASN A 52 0.88 23.56 9.31
C ASN A 52 1.65 23.58 10.63
N ALA A 53 2.14 22.43 11.10
CA ALA A 53 2.64 22.28 12.46
C ALA A 53 3.81 23.21 12.81
N GLN A 54 4.81 23.32 11.92
CA GLN A 54 5.97 24.19 12.17
C GLN A 54 5.63 25.69 12.16
N LYS A 55 4.43 26.07 11.71
CA LYS A 55 3.95 27.46 11.65
C LYS A 55 3.12 27.85 12.90
N VAL A 56 2.74 26.89 13.76
CA VAL A 56 1.91 27.12 14.95
C VAL A 56 2.61 28.00 16.00
N CYS A 57 3.79 27.58 16.47
CA CYS A 57 4.56 28.35 17.46
C CYS A 57 6.06 28.04 17.37
N THR A 58 6.88 28.82 18.07
CA THR A 58 8.35 28.65 18.10
C THR A 58 8.77 27.32 18.71
N SER A 59 8.06 26.82 19.72
CA SER A 59 8.34 25.52 20.34
C SER A 59 8.15 24.37 19.33
N TRP A 60 6.99 24.31 18.68
CA TRP A 60 6.69 23.30 17.65
C TRP A 60 7.66 23.40 16.48
N ARG A 61 7.98 24.62 16.02
CA ARG A 61 9.00 24.83 14.98
C ARG A 61 10.36 24.27 15.34
N ARG A 62 10.77 24.32 16.61
CA ARG A 62 12.05 23.74 17.06
C ARG A 62 12.01 22.22 17.00
N VAL A 63 10.90 21.62 17.46
CA VAL A 63 10.69 20.17 17.36
C VAL A 63 10.67 19.70 15.91
N CYS A 64 9.96 20.39 15.00
CA CYS A 64 9.94 20.03 13.57
C CYS A 64 11.33 20.13 12.87
N LYS A 65 12.34 20.73 13.50
CA LYS A 65 13.71 20.80 12.99
C LYS A 65 14.61 19.70 13.55
N ASP A 66 14.15 18.95 14.55
CA ASP A 66 14.88 17.81 15.09
C ASP A 66 14.94 16.69 14.04
N PRO A 67 16.13 16.17 13.69
CA PRO A 67 16.27 15.06 12.76
C PRO A 67 15.47 13.81 13.12
N GLU A 68 15.23 13.56 14.42
CA GLU A 68 14.45 12.40 14.87
C GLU A 68 13.00 12.43 14.39
N MET A 69 12.45 13.63 14.11
CA MET A 69 11.13 13.78 13.50
C MET A 69 11.06 13.26 12.06
N TRP A 70 12.20 13.14 11.39
CA TRP A 70 12.32 12.83 9.96
C TRP A 70 12.87 11.43 9.71
N ARG A 71 12.85 10.56 10.73
CA ARG A 71 13.18 9.13 10.56
C ARG A 71 12.15 8.39 9.72
N LYS A 72 10.93 8.92 9.64
CA LYS A 72 9.84 8.42 8.81
C LYS A 72 9.25 9.57 8.01
N ILE A 73 9.19 9.40 6.69
CA ILE A 73 8.60 10.37 5.78
C ILE A 73 7.44 9.69 5.06
N ASN A 74 6.23 10.20 5.25
CA ASN A 74 5.08 9.77 4.46
C ASN A 74 4.54 10.97 3.67
N MET A 75 4.43 10.82 2.35
CA MET A 75 3.96 11.85 1.44
C MET A 75 3.03 11.27 0.38
N ILE A 76 1.78 11.72 0.42
CA ILE A 76 0.73 11.33 -0.53
C ILE A 76 0.30 12.57 -1.31
N ASN A 77 0.39 12.50 -2.63
CA ASN A 77 -0.21 13.53 -3.48
C ASN A 77 -1.72 13.28 -3.62
N SER A 78 -2.51 13.93 -2.76
CA SER A 78 -3.98 13.80 -2.76
C SER A 78 -4.68 14.72 -3.77
N GLY A 79 -3.94 15.37 -4.69
CA GLY A 79 -4.50 16.25 -5.72
C GLY A 79 -3.72 17.56 -5.89
N ASP A 80 -4.30 18.50 -6.63
CA ASP A 80 -3.64 19.77 -6.96
C ASP A 80 -3.59 20.72 -5.75
N LEU A 81 -2.64 20.48 -4.85
CA LEU A 81 -2.32 21.35 -3.74
C LEU A 81 -1.50 22.58 -4.20
N GLY A 82 -1.13 22.68 -5.48
CA GLY A 82 -0.17 23.68 -5.98
C GLY A 82 1.22 23.58 -5.33
N LEU A 83 1.49 22.51 -4.59
CA LEU A 83 2.73 22.28 -3.86
C LEU A 83 3.74 21.54 -4.74
N ASN A 84 5.00 21.94 -4.65
CA ASN A 84 6.09 21.16 -5.22
C ASN A 84 6.51 20.07 -4.22
N LEU A 85 5.83 18.92 -4.29
CA LEU A 85 6.06 17.78 -3.40
C LEU A 85 7.49 17.23 -3.48
N GLU A 86 8.13 17.33 -4.65
CA GLU A 86 9.53 16.92 -4.79
C GLU A 86 10.46 17.79 -3.94
N ILE A 87 10.33 19.11 -4.00
CA ILE A 87 11.11 20.04 -3.17
C ILE A 87 10.85 19.80 -1.69
N MET A 88 9.59 19.58 -1.31
CA MET A 88 9.22 19.28 0.07
C MET A 88 9.83 17.97 0.56
N CYS A 89 9.82 16.93 -0.28
CA CYS A 89 10.42 15.64 0.01
C CYS A 89 11.93 15.75 0.19
N ARG A 90 12.64 16.44 -0.72
CA ARG A 90 14.08 16.71 -0.58
C ARG A 90 14.39 17.42 0.73
N HIS A 91 13.63 18.46 1.06
CA HIS A 91 13.80 19.19 2.32
C HIS A 91 13.54 18.33 3.56
N ALA A 92 12.57 17.41 3.51
CA ALA A 92 12.32 16.44 4.58
C ALA A 92 13.50 15.45 4.73
N VAL A 93 14.04 14.95 3.61
CA VAL A 93 15.23 14.09 3.57
C VAL A 93 16.44 14.82 4.16
N ASP A 94 16.67 16.08 3.79
CA ASP A 94 17.77 16.89 4.32
C ASP A 94 17.68 17.06 5.84
N ARG A 95 16.46 17.26 6.36
CA ARG A 95 16.22 17.36 7.80
C ARG A 95 16.52 16.08 8.56
N SER A 96 16.44 14.91 7.91
CA SER A 96 16.78 13.63 8.54
C SER A 96 18.27 13.49 8.85
N GLN A 97 19.14 14.29 8.19
CA GLN A 97 20.60 14.24 8.37
C GLN A 97 21.18 12.82 8.20
N GLY A 98 20.61 12.02 7.29
CA GLY A 98 21.01 10.63 7.04
C GLY A 98 20.41 9.61 8.02
N GLY A 99 19.53 10.04 8.92
CA GLY A 99 18.79 9.21 9.87
C GLY A 99 17.47 8.63 9.34
N LEU A 100 17.13 8.86 8.06
CA LEU A 100 15.91 8.35 7.43
C LEU A 100 15.89 6.81 7.43
N VAL A 101 14.77 6.23 7.88
CA VAL A 101 14.57 4.78 7.99
C VAL A 101 13.38 4.30 7.14
N GLU A 102 12.31 5.09 7.07
CA GLU A 102 11.11 4.78 6.30
C GLU A 102 10.74 5.94 5.39
N ILE A 103 10.43 5.65 4.13
CA ILE A 103 9.87 6.64 3.22
C ILE A 103 8.79 6.06 2.31
N ASP A 104 7.64 6.73 2.32
CA ASP A 104 6.47 6.39 1.53
C ASP A 104 6.14 7.57 0.58
N ILE A 105 6.17 7.32 -0.73
CA ILE A 105 5.94 8.32 -1.79
C ILE A 105 4.85 7.83 -2.72
N TRP A 106 3.78 8.62 -2.84
CA TRP A 106 2.61 8.25 -3.65
C TRP A 106 2.36 9.29 -4.74
N HIS A 107 2.28 8.84 -5.99
CA HIS A 107 1.93 9.58 -7.22
C HIS A 107 2.91 10.67 -7.73
N PHE A 108 4.01 10.98 -7.03
CA PHE A 108 4.95 12.04 -7.48
C PHE A 108 6.43 11.62 -7.56
N GLY A 109 6.74 10.34 -7.32
CA GLY A 109 8.13 9.86 -7.41
C GLY A 109 8.70 9.96 -8.82
N THR A 110 9.99 10.33 -8.91
CA THR A 110 10.78 10.41 -10.14
C THR A 110 12.14 9.75 -9.92
N ASP A 111 12.84 9.40 -11.00
CA ASP A 111 14.20 8.83 -10.91
C ASP A 111 15.17 9.78 -10.20
N GLU A 112 15.06 11.09 -10.45
CA GLU A 112 15.91 12.11 -9.81
C GLU A 112 15.66 12.20 -8.30
N LEU A 113 14.39 12.19 -7.88
CA LEU A 113 14.03 12.22 -6.46
C LEU A 113 14.46 10.92 -5.77
N LEU A 114 14.23 9.78 -6.41
CA LEU A 114 14.57 8.49 -5.85
C LEU A 114 16.08 8.33 -5.68
N ASN A 115 16.87 8.73 -6.68
CA ASN A 115 18.33 8.75 -6.57
C ASN A 115 18.80 9.71 -5.47
N TYR A 116 18.18 10.89 -5.34
CA TYR A 116 18.51 11.82 -4.26
C TYR A 116 18.27 11.21 -2.87
N ILE A 117 17.12 10.55 -2.67
CA ILE A 117 16.82 9.86 -1.41
C ILE A 117 17.88 8.80 -1.13
N ALA A 118 18.24 8.01 -2.15
CA ALA A 118 19.20 6.93 -2.04
C ALA A 118 20.62 7.43 -1.68
N ASP A 119 21.05 8.55 -2.27
CA ASP A 119 22.36 9.15 -2.00
C ASP A 119 22.50 9.67 -0.56
N TRP A 120 21.39 10.09 0.06
CA TRP A 120 21.39 10.69 1.40
C TRP A 120 20.97 9.73 2.51
N SER A 121 20.36 8.58 2.17
CA SER A 121 19.63 7.74 3.13
C SER A 121 20.12 6.29 3.15
N SER A 122 21.43 6.07 3.30
CA SER A 122 22.02 4.72 3.36
C SER A 122 21.49 3.82 4.50
N ASN A 123 20.83 4.41 5.50
CA ASN A 123 20.18 3.70 6.61
C ASN A 123 18.72 3.28 6.34
N LEU A 124 18.20 3.55 5.14
CA LEU A 124 16.82 3.27 4.80
C LEU A 124 16.52 1.76 4.90
N ARG A 125 15.43 1.43 5.58
CA ARG A 125 14.98 0.04 5.80
C ARG A 125 13.67 -0.26 5.08
N SER A 126 12.87 0.75 4.78
CA SER A 126 11.59 0.57 4.10
C SER A 126 11.35 1.70 3.11
N LEU A 127 11.06 1.31 1.87
CA LEU A 127 10.77 2.20 0.75
C LEU A 127 9.46 1.76 0.10
N LYS A 128 8.48 2.67 0.09
CA LYS A 128 7.19 2.43 -0.58
C LYS A 128 6.96 3.45 -1.67
N LEU A 129 6.83 2.95 -2.90
CA LEU A 129 6.53 3.73 -4.09
C LEU A 129 5.19 3.27 -4.65
N VAL A 130 4.22 4.19 -4.64
CA VAL A 130 2.85 3.89 -5.06
C VAL A 130 2.48 4.81 -6.22
N LYS A 131 2.06 4.23 -7.35
CA LYS A 131 1.65 4.96 -8.56
C LYS A 131 2.66 6.02 -9.04
N CYS A 132 3.96 5.75 -8.86
CA CYS A 132 5.04 6.64 -9.32
C CYS A 132 5.40 6.31 -10.79
N SER A 133 4.53 6.67 -11.73
CA SER A 133 4.72 6.37 -13.16
C SER A 133 5.96 6.98 -13.82
N PRO A 134 6.53 8.12 -13.35
CA PRO A 134 7.76 8.65 -13.94
C PRO A 134 9.03 7.86 -13.60
N ILE A 135 8.99 6.95 -12.62
CA ILE A 135 10.15 6.15 -12.24
C ILE A 135 10.39 5.10 -13.32
N THR A 136 11.61 5.03 -13.86
CA THR A 136 12.01 4.00 -14.82
C THR A 136 12.60 2.79 -14.10
N SER A 137 12.66 1.65 -14.79
CA SER A 137 13.30 0.46 -14.21
C SER A 137 14.80 0.66 -13.98
N GLU A 138 15.47 1.42 -14.85
CA GLU A 138 16.89 1.79 -14.69
C GLU A 138 17.10 2.67 -13.46
N GLY A 139 16.37 3.79 -13.35
CA GLY A 139 16.48 4.70 -12.20
C GLY A 139 16.12 4.02 -10.87
N LEU A 140 15.15 3.11 -10.87
CA LEU A 140 14.85 2.29 -9.70
C LEU A 140 16.03 1.40 -9.30
N THR A 141 16.63 0.68 -10.25
CA THR A 141 17.78 -0.18 -9.96
C THR A 141 18.99 0.61 -9.48
N GLU A 142 19.29 1.76 -10.11
CA GLU A 142 20.39 2.65 -9.72
C GLU A 142 20.26 3.17 -8.28
N ALA A 143 19.04 3.47 -7.85
CA ALA A 143 18.80 3.90 -6.49
C ALA A 143 18.89 2.73 -5.49
N LEU A 144 18.29 1.58 -5.80
CA LEU A 144 18.22 0.45 -4.87
C LEU A 144 19.58 -0.18 -4.58
N VAL A 145 20.53 -0.15 -5.52
CA VAL A 145 21.91 -0.62 -5.26
C VAL A 145 22.63 0.21 -4.19
N LYS A 146 22.18 1.44 -3.92
CA LYS A 146 22.73 2.33 -2.88
C LYS A 146 22.08 2.10 -1.51
N LEU A 147 21.09 1.20 -1.42
CA LEU A 147 20.27 0.96 -0.22
C LEU A 147 20.43 -0.48 0.33
N PRO A 148 21.63 -0.88 0.78
CA PRO A 148 21.93 -2.28 1.15
C PRO A 148 21.21 -2.77 2.42
N LEU A 149 20.65 -1.85 3.21
CA LEU A 149 19.95 -2.13 4.46
C LEU A 149 18.43 -2.25 4.30
N LEU A 150 17.91 -2.19 3.07
CA LEU A 150 16.48 -2.27 2.81
C LEU A 150 15.93 -3.65 3.20
N GLU A 151 14.87 -3.65 4.00
CA GLU A 151 14.16 -4.84 4.51
C GLU A 151 12.74 -4.95 3.94
N GLU A 152 12.11 -3.81 3.62
CA GLU A 152 10.80 -3.73 2.99
C GLU A 152 10.85 -2.87 1.71
N LEU A 153 10.31 -3.44 0.63
CA LEU A 153 10.12 -2.73 -0.63
C LEU A 153 8.67 -2.90 -1.08
N GLU A 154 7.97 -1.79 -1.26
CA GLU A 154 6.66 -1.76 -1.91
C GLU A 154 6.75 -1.01 -3.23
N LEU A 155 6.40 -1.69 -4.32
CA LEU A 155 6.27 -1.16 -5.66
C LEU A 155 4.84 -1.44 -6.12
N SER A 156 3.93 -0.54 -5.77
CA SER A 156 2.53 -0.65 -6.13
C SER A 156 2.27 0.22 -7.36
N TYR A 157 1.87 -0.41 -8.48
CA TYR A 157 1.50 0.30 -9.71
C TYR A 157 2.64 1.15 -10.32
N CYS A 158 3.88 0.72 -10.11
CA CYS A 158 5.07 1.30 -10.72
C CYS A 158 5.57 0.40 -11.86
N PRO A 159 6.07 0.96 -12.97
CA PRO A 159 6.60 0.18 -14.07
C PRO A 159 7.93 -0.48 -13.67
N LEU A 160 8.03 -1.80 -13.84
CA LEU A 160 9.24 -2.56 -13.56
C LEU A 160 9.37 -3.73 -14.52
N SER A 161 10.50 -3.83 -15.23
CA SER A 161 10.80 -5.01 -16.06
C SER A 161 11.24 -6.20 -15.20
N VAL A 162 11.08 -7.41 -15.75
CA VAL A 162 11.46 -8.67 -15.09
C VAL A 162 12.97 -8.71 -14.83
N GLU A 163 13.78 -8.26 -15.79
CA GLU A 163 15.25 -8.20 -15.65
C GLU A 163 15.64 -7.27 -14.51
N SER A 164 14.96 -6.13 -14.40
CA SER A 164 15.22 -5.15 -13.35
C SER A 164 14.79 -5.69 -11.98
N LEU A 165 13.67 -6.44 -11.91
CA LEU A 165 13.25 -7.14 -10.69
C LEU A 165 14.31 -8.15 -10.22
N LYS A 166 14.96 -8.88 -11.13
CA LYS A 166 16.08 -9.76 -10.78
C LYS A 166 17.28 -8.97 -10.24
N VAL A 167 17.62 -7.84 -10.86
CA VAL A 167 18.71 -6.97 -10.37
C VAL A 167 18.40 -6.49 -8.96
N VAL A 168 17.16 -6.08 -8.71
CA VAL A 168 16.68 -5.68 -7.37
C VAL A 168 16.85 -6.81 -6.36
N GLY A 169 16.42 -8.03 -6.69
CA GLY A 169 16.54 -9.18 -5.79
C GLY A 169 17.99 -9.49 -5.41
N HIS A 170 18.92 -9.43 -6.36
CA HIS A 170 20.34 -9.61 -6.08
C HIS A 170 20.98 -8.46 -5.28
N SER A 171 20.44 -7.24 -5.41
CA SER A 171 21.01 -6.04 -4.78
C SER A 171 20.54 -5.82 -3.34
N LEU A 172 19.47 -6.49 -2.91
CA LEU A 172 18.84 -6.31 -1.61
C LEU A 172 18.93 -7.58 -0.74
N PRO A 173 20.11 -7.90 -0.17
CA PRO A 173 20.35 -9.17 0.54
C PRO A 173 19.57 -9.32 1.86
N ASN A 174 19.01 -8.22 2.38
CA ASN A 174 18.25 -8.15 3.62
C ASN A 174 16.73 -8.02 3.40
N LEU A 175 16.26 -8.07 2.14
CA LEU A 175 14.85 -7.92 1.82
C LEU A 175 14.02 -9.07 2.42
N LYS A 176 13.09 -8.73 3.30
CA LYS A 176 12.18 -9.65 3.99
C LYS A 176 10.74 -9.49 3.55
N THR A 177 10.38 -8.30 3.09
CA THR A 177 9.03 -7.94 2.67
C THR A 177 9.09 -7.35 1.27
N LEU A 178 8.41 -8.00 0.33
CA LEU A 178 8.17 -7.45 -1.00
C LEU A 178 6.67 -7.32 -1.24
N LYS A 179 6.24 -6.13 -1.62
CA LYS A 179 4.88 -5.90 -2.14
C LYS A 179 5.01 -5.41 -3.57
N LEU A 180 4.71 -6.27 -4.52
CA LEU A 180 4.80 -5.98 -5.95
C LEU A 180 3.39 -6.05 -6.54
N ASN A 181 2.67 -4.93 -6.51
CA ASN A 181 1.28 -4.87 -6.94
C ASN A 181 1.17 -4.33 -8.35
N ARG A 182 0.39 -5.00 -9.20
CA ARG A 182 0.21 -4.63 -10.62
C ARG A 182 -1.21 -4.08 -10.84
N LEU A 183 -1.38 -3.19 -11.82
CA LEU A 183 -2.70 -2.70 -12.27
C LEU A 183 -3.10 -3.36 -13.59
N GLU A 184 -2.78 -4.63 -13.76
CA GLU A 184 -2.98 -5.28 -15.04
C GLU A 184 -4.43 -5.73 -15.14
N ARG A 185 -5.23 -4.83 -15.72
CA ARG A 185 -6.65 -5.02 -16.05
C ARG A 185 -6.86 -6.39 -16.69
N CYS A 186 -7.93 -7.07 -16.28
CA CYS A 186 -8.39 -8.41 -16.65
C CYS A 186 -8.30 -8.74 -18.15
N PHE A 187 -7.09 -8.98 -18.66
CA PHE A 187 -6.84 -9.62 -19.93
C PHE A 187 -6.21 -10.98 -19.65
N PRO A 188 -6.57 -12.03 -20.40
CA PRO A 188 -6.21 -13.42 -20.10
C PRO A 188 -4.71 -13.74 -20.27
N LEU A 189 -3.85 -12.73 -20.41
CA LEU A 189 -2.43 -12.94 -20.50
C LEU A 189 -1.92 -13.26 -19.09
N VAL A 190 -1.80 -14.55 -18.78
CA VAL A 190 -1.09 -15.04 -17.62
C VAL A 190 0.41 -15.04 -17.88
N SER A 191 1.21 -14.77 -16.85
CA SER A 191 2.67 -14.87 -16.90
C SER A 191 3.23 -15.14 -15.50
N ASP A 192 4.21 -16.04 -15.44
CA ASP A 192 4.94 -16.39 -14.22
C ASP A 192 6.28 -15.66 -14.11
N ASP A 193 6.60 -14.72 -15.00
CA ASP A 193 7.94 -14.13 -15.09
C ASP A 193 8.38 -13.41 -13.82
N ASP A 194 7.49 -12.57 -13.25
CA ASP A 194 7.74 -11.90 -11.97
C ASP A 194 7.92 -12.93 -10.83
N ALA A 195 7.08 -13.97 -10.80
CA ALA A 195 7.14 -15.02 -9.79
C ALA A 195 8.46 -15.83 -9.88
N LEU A 196 8.91 -16.13 -11.09
CA LEU A 196 10.18 -16.82 -11.35
C LEU A 196 11.37 -15.94 -10.97
N ALA A 197 11.34 -14.64 -11.29
CA ALA A 197 12.38 -13.70 -10.88
C ALA A 197 12.49 -13.58 -9.35
N ILE A 198 11.35 -13.52 -8.64
CA ILE A 198 11.32 -13.52 -7.18
C ILE A 198 11.88 -14.82 -6.62
N ALA A 199 11.40 -15.97 -7.12
CA ALA A 199 11.86 -17.29 -6.69
C ALA A 199 13.37 -17.48 -6.89
N GLU A 200 13.93 -16.97 -7.99
CA GLU A 200 15.35 -17.08 -8.31
C GLU A 200 16.23 -16.22 -7.39
N THR A 201 15.76 -15.03 -7.00
CA THR A 201 16.65 -13.97 -6.46
C THR A 201 16.36 -13.57 -5.02
N MET A 202 15.21 -13.95 -4.45
CA MET A 202 14.76 -13.45 -3.13
C MET A 202 14.38 -14.58 -2.15
N PRO A 203 15.30 -15.51 -1.83
CA PRO A 203 14.99 -16.70 -1.02
C PRO A 203 14.66 -16.41 0.44
N ARG A 204 15.00 -15.21 0.96
CA ARG A 204 14.81 -14.81 2.37
C ARG A 204 13.51 -14.06 2.62
N LEU A 205 12.61 -13.98 1.63
CA LEU A 205 11.32 -13.34 1.81
C LEU A 205 10.50 -14.08 2.85
N SER A 206 9.97 -13.31 3.79
CA SER A 206 9.02 -13.74 4.82
C SER A 206 7.60 -13.23 4.53
N HIS A 207 7.49 -12.12 3.81
CA HIS A 207 6.24 -11.49 3.43
C HIS A 207 6.25 -11.16 1.94
N LEU A 208 5.27 -11.68 1.21
CA LEU A 208 5.09 -11.41 -0.20
C LEU A 208 3.64 -11.02 -0.49
N GLN A 209 3.45 -9.88 -1.14
CA GLN A 209 2.15 -9.45 -1.67
C GLN A 209 2.28 -9.25 -3.18
N LEU A 210 1.44 -9.95 -3.92
CA LEU A 210 1.37 -9.90 -5.38
C LEU A 210 -0.03 -9.48 -5.83
N PHE A 211 -0.58 -8.39 -5.29
CA PHE A 211 -1.95 -7.99 -5.60
C PHE A 211 -2.14 -7.75 -7.11
N ALA A 212 -3.19 -8.34 -7.68
CA ALA A 212 -3.57 -8.23 -9.09
C ALA A 212 -2.45 -8.61 -10.09
N ASN A 213 -1.60 -9.57 -9.72
CA ASN A 213 -0.59 -10.14 -10.62
C ASN A 213 -1.15 -11.26 -11.50
N LYS A 214 -0.49 -11.48 -12.65
CA LYS A 214 -0.84 -12.45 -13.70
C LYS A 214 -0.37 -13.90 -13.48
N LEU A 215 0.26 -14.18 -12.34
CA LEU A 215 0.85 -15.49 -12.09
C LEU A 215 -0.17 -16.63 -12.06
N THR A 216 0.33 -17.83 -12.34
CA THR A 216 -0.41 -19.09 -12.33
C THR A 216 0.03 -19.96 -11.15
N ASP A 217 -0.56 -21.16 -11.07
CA ASP A 217 -0.15 -22.20 -10.13
C ASP A 217 1.33 -22.60 -10.32
N ALA A 218 1.91 -22.47 -11.51
CA ALA A 218 3.32 -22.79 -11.75
C ALA A 218 4.25 -21.76 -11.12
N GLY A 219 4.01 -20.46 -11.32
CA GLY A 219 4.74 -19.38 -10.67
C GLY A 219 4.61 -19.43 -9.14
N LEU A 220 3.41 -19.69 -8.62
CA LEU A 220 3.20 -19.86 -7.19
C LEU A 220 3.99 -21.06 -6.62
N ASN A 221 4.03 -22.20 -7.32
CA ASN A 221 4.86 -23.31 -6.90
C ASN A 221 6.34 -22.94 -6.85
N ALA A 222 6.86 -22.23 -7.86
CA ALA A 222 8.25 -21.79 -7.90
C ALA A 222 8.60 -20.90 -6.70
N ILE A 223 7.72 -19.95 -6.34
CA ILE A 223 7.88 -19.12 -5.13
C ILE A 223 7.93 -20.00 -3.89
N LEU A 224 6.97 -20.90 -3.72
CA LEU A 224 6.93 -21.76 -2.53
C LEU A 224 8.18 -22.66 -2.46
N ASP A 225 8.67 -23.17 -3.59
CA ASP A 225 9.87 -24.02 -3.64
C ASP A 225 11.15 -23.27 -3.24
N ASN A 226 11.27 -21.98 -3.57
CA ASN A 226 12.52 -21.23 -3.41
C ASN A 226 12.51 -20.16 -2.31
N CYS A 227 11.35 -19.84 -1.73
CA CYS A 227 11.21 -18.95 -0.56
C CYS A 227 10.80 -19.77 0.68
N PRO A 228 11.73 -20.46 1.36
CA PRO A 228 11.43 -21.33 2.49
C PRO A 228 10.88 -20.59 3.71
N ASP A 229 11.30 -19.34 3.93
CA ASP A 229 10.97 -18.52 5.10
C ASP A 229 9.63 -17.76 4.95
N LEU A 230 8.91 -17.98 3.84
CA LEU A 230 7.69 -17.26 3.52
C LEU A 230 6.55 -17.64 4.48
N GLU A 231 6.11 -16.69 5.29
CA GLU A 231 5.05 -16.85 6.29
C GLU A 231 3.78 -16.08 5.92
N HIS A 232 3.90 -15.00 5.15
CA HIS A 232 2.80 -14.14 4.75
C HIS A 232 2.74 -14.07 3.23
N LEU A 233 1.59 -14.45 2.66
CA LEU A 233 1.36 -14.43 1.23
C LEU A 233 -0.02 -13.86 0.91
N ASP A 234 -0.03 -12.81 0.10
CA ASP A 234 -1.25 -12.18 -0.38
C ASP A 234 -1.30 -12.20 -1.90
N LEU A 235 -2.30 -12.93 -2.42
CA LEU A 235 -2.54 -13.18 -3.83
C LEU A 235 -3.90 -12.64 -4.27
N ARG A 236 -4.51 -11.72 -3.52
CA ARG A 236 -5.79 -11.13 -3.91
C ARG A 236 -5.70 -10.62 -5.34
N GLN A 237 -6.75 -10.90 -6.12
CA GLN A 237 -6.89 -10.54 -7.53
C GLN A 237 -5.95 -11.28 -8.49
N CYS A 238 -5.22 -12.32 -8.05
CA CYS A 238 -4.45 -13.19 -8.94
C CYS A 238 -5.34 -14.27 -9.55
N PHE A 239 -6.14 -13.91 -10.55
CA PHE A 239 -7.13 -14.83 -11.15
C PHE A 239 -6.54 -15.93 -12.03
N GLY A 240 -5.23 -15.91 -12.31
CA GLY A 240 -4.53 -17.01 -12.99
C GLY A 240 -4.30 -18.24 -12.10
N ILE A 241 -4.57 -18.15 -10.80
CA ILE A 241 -4.33 -19.20 -9.81
C ILE A 241 -5.59 -20.04 -9.64
N THR A 242 -5.47 -21.35 -9.91
CA THR A 242 -6.60 -22.31 -9.83
C THR A 242 -6.46 -23.29 -8.66
N PHE A 243 -5.30 -23.31 -8.00
CA PHE A 243 -4.94 -24.23 -6.92
C PHE A 243 -4.97 -25.72 -7.30
N PHE A 244 -4.57 -26.06 -8.52
CA PHE A 244 -4.44 -27.44 -8.97
C PHE A 244 -3.36 -28.21 -8.19
N GLY A 245 -3.42 -29.55 -8.21
CA GLY A 245 -2.33 -30.40 -7.71
C GLY A 245 -2.04 -30.30 -6.21
N GLY A 246 -3.02 -29.93 -5.39
CA GLY A 246 -2.86 -29.83 -3.93
C GLY A 246 -2.20 -28.52 -3.45
N LEU A 247 -2.02 -27.55 -4.34
CA LEU A 247 -1.39 -26.26 -4.03
C LEU A 247 -2.10 -25.50 -2.90
N LYS A 248 -3.44 -25.60 -2.83
CA LYS A 248 -4.21 -25.03 -1.72
C LYS A 248 -3.79 -25.56 -0.36
N LYS A 249 -3.57 -26.88 -0.27
CA LYS A 249 -3.13 -27.55 0.96
C LYS A 249 -1.71 -27.11 1.31
N ARG A 250 -0.81 -27.12 0.32
CA ARG A 250 0.57 -26.66 0.46
C ARG A 250 0.66 -25.23 1.01
N CYS A 251 -0.14 -24.30 0.47
CA CYS A 251 -0.21 -22.93 0.98
C CYS A 251 -0.70 -22.89 2.43
N SER A 252 -1.74 -23.65 2.75
CA SER A 252 -2.34 -23.64 4.11
C SER A 252 -1.42 -24.25 5.18
N GLU A 253 -0.52 -25.17 4.80
CA GLU A 253 0.43 -25.82 5.71
C GLU A 253 1.69 -24.98 5.93
N ARG A 254 2.13 -24.22 4.92
CA ARG A 254 3.38 -23.45 4.95
C ARG A 254 3.19 -21.97 5.28
N ILE A 255 2.10 -21.37 4.80
CA ILE A 255 1.86 -19.93 4.93
C ILE A 255 0.96 -19.70 6.14
N ARG A 256 1.46 -18.92 7.10
CA ARG A 256 0.75 -18.56 8.33
C ARG A 256 -0.39 -17.58 8.07
N VAL A 257 -0.13 -16.56 7.24
CA VAL A 257 -1.13 -15.56 6.85
C VAL A 257 -1.29 -15.61 5.34
N PHE A 258 -2.39 -16.21 4.89
CA PHE A 258 -2.65 -16.44 3.47
C PHE A 258 -3.93 -15.71 3.03
N ARG A 259 -3.80 -14.79 2.07
CA ARG A 259 -4.92 -14.11 1.40
C ARG A 259 -5.06 -14.64 -0.03
N ARG A 260 -6.23 -15.16 -0.35
CA ARG A 260 -6.55 -15.85 -1.62
C ARG A 260 -6.99 -14.86 -2.70
N PRO A 261 -6.97 -15.26 -3.98
CA PRO A 261 -7.39 -14.41 -5.10
C PRO A 261 -8.75 -13.72 -4.95
N TYR A 262 -9.72 -14.41 -4.36
CA TYR A 262 -11.10 -13.91 -4.21
C TYR A 262 -11.41 -13.40 -2.79
N ASP A 263 -10.43 -13.29 -1.90
CA ASP A 263 -10.66 -12.71 -0.58
C ASP A 263 -10.95 -11.21 -0.68
N SER A 264 -11.75 -10.70 0.26
CA SER A 264 -12.08 -9.27 0.36
C SER A 264 -10.83 -8.40 0.36
N PHE A 265 -10.91 -7.26 -0.35
CA PHE A 265 -9.88 -6.24 -0.43
C PHE A 265 -10.29 -4.89 0.16
N HIS A 266 -11.32 -4.87 1.02
CA HIS A 266 -11.74 -3.63 1.70
C HIS A 266 -10.65 -3.03 2.61
N ASP A 267 -9.70 -3.85 3.09
CA ASP A 267 -8.54 -3.42 3.86
C ASP A 267 -7.33 -3.07 2.97
N TYR A 268 -7.48 -3.09 1.65
CA TYR A 268 -6.42 -2.73 0.73
C TYR A 268 -6.31 -1.19 0.67
N PRO A 269 -5.13 -0.62 0.95
CA PRO A 269 -4.98 0.81 1.24
C PRO A 269 -5.04 1.71 0.00
N HIS A 270 -5.13 1.14 -1.20
CA HIS A 270 -5.09 1.88 -2.45
C HIS A 270 -6.48 1.87 -3.11
N ASP A 271 -7.18 3.02 -3.03
CA ASP A 271 -8.61 3.21 -3.37
C ASP A 271 -9.05 2.88 -4.82
N GLU A 272 -8.12 2.50 -5.72
CA GLU A 272 -8.39 2.33 -7.16
C GLU A 272 -8.53 0.87 -7.65
N ALA A 273 -8.65 -0.10 -6.75
CA ALA A 273 -8.94 -1.49 -7.14
C ALA A 273 -10.44 -1.71 -7.52
N THR A 274 -11.09 -0.72 -8.14
CA THR A 274 -12.46 -0.87 -8.65
C THR A 274 -12.47 -1.71 -9.91
N PHE A 275 -12.92 -2.96 -9.81
CA PHE A 275 -13.52 -3.63 -10.95
C PHE A 275 -14.69 -2.79 -11.48
N PRO A 276 -14.95 -2.80 -12.79
CA PRO A 276 -16.32 -2.65 -13.24
C PRO A 276 -17.09 -3.81 -12.61
N THR A 277 -17.93 -3.52 -11.62
CA THR A 277 -18.96 -4.43 -11.11
C THR A 277 -20.06 -4.54 -12.16
N ASP A 278 -19.74 -5.04 -13.35
CA ASP A 278 -20.74 -5.57 -14.25
C ASP A 278 -20.82 -7.07 -13.97
N SER A 279 -21.63 -7.37 -12.95
CA SER A 279 -22.33 -8.64 -12.69
C SER A 279 -21.63 -9.94 -13.13
N PHE A 280 -20.88 -10.57 -12.22
CA PHE A 280 -20.62 -12.01 -12.26
C PHE A 280 -21.37 -12.76 -11.14
N ASP A 281 -22.41 -12.13 -10.59
CA ASP A 281 -23.40 -12.77 -9.73
C ASP A 281 -24.56 -13.22 -10.63
N ASP A 282 -24.44 -14.42 -11.19
CA ASP A 282 -25.54 -15.34 -11.57
C ASP A 282 -25.00 -16.47 -12.47
N TYR A 283 -23.96 -17.18 -12.00
CA TYR A 283 -23.63 -18.49 -12.57
C TYR A 283 -24.06 -19.56 -11.58
N ASP A 284 -25.34 -19.95 -11.65
CA ASP A 284 -25.87 -21.16 -11.04
C ASP A 284 -25.48 -22.35 -11.95
N PRO A 285 -24.59 -23.26 -11.51
CA PRO A 285 -24.12 -24.37 -12.34
C PRO A 285 -25.17 -25.49 -12.51
N ASP A 286 -26.35 -25.39 -11.89
CA ASP A 286 -27.40 -26.43 -11.93
C ASP A 286 -28.64 -26.06 -12.77
N SER A 287 -28.60 -24.98 -13.56
CA SER A 287 -29.73 -24.62 -14.45
C SER A 287 -29.68 -25.40 -15.78
N ASP A 288 -30.29 -26.58 -15.78
CA ASP A 288 -30.65 -27.35 -16.97
C ASP A 288 -31.87 -26.71 -17.67
N TYR A 289 -31.66 -26.00 -18.78
CA TYR A 289 -32.75 -25.63 -19.70
C TYR A 289 -32.30 -25.70 -21.15
N SER A 290 -32.71 -26.80 -21.79
CA SER A 290 -32.81 -27.00 -23.23
C SER A 290 -33.98 -26.21 -23.85
N ASP A 291 -33.75 -25.81 -25.10
CA ASP A 291 -34.71 -25.52 -26.19
C ASP A 291 -35.64 -24.28 -26.12
N TYR A 292 -35.61 -23.45 -27.18
CA TYR A 292 -36.61 -23.37 -28.28
C TYR A 292 -36.61 -21.99 -28.99
N TYR A 293 -36.29 -22.04 -30.30
CA TYR A 293 -36.96 -21.39 -31.45
C TYR A 293 -37.08 -19.85 -31.63
N TYR A 294 -36.41 -19.39 -32.71
CA TYR A 294 -36.86 -18.68 -33.92
C TYR A 294 -37.59 -17.31 -33.93
N ASP A 295 -37.18 -16.57 -34.97
CA ASP A 295 -37.87 -15.58 -35.82
C ASP A 295 -37.79 -14.07 -35.54
N GLN A 296 -36.88 -13.43 -36.29
CA GLN A 296 -37.16 -12.51 -37.41
C GLN A 296 -38.31 -11.50 -37.26
N TYR A 297 -37.96 -10.21 -37.25
CA TYR A 297 -38.68 -9.20 -38.03
C TYR A 297 -37.70 -8.20 -38.65
N ASP A 298 -37.70 -8.21 -39.98
CA ASP A 298 -37.25 -7.13 -40.84
C ASP A 298 -37.99 -5.82 -40.52
N ASN A 299 -37.29 -4.70 -40.60
CA ASN A 299 -37.88 -3.51 -41.18
C ASN A 299 -36.80 -2.70 -41.88
N ASP A 300 -36.97 -2.63 -43.19
CA ASP A 300 -36.26 -1.78 -44.13
C ASP A 300 -36.30 -0.32 -43.71
N ASP A 301 -35.17 0.39 -43.82
CA ASP A 301 -35.18 1.70 -44.45
C ASP A 301 -33.79 2.01 -45.04
N VAL A 302 -33.83 2.13 -46.37
CA VAL A 302 -32.72 2.30 -47.30
C VAL A 302 -32.31 3.77 -47.34
N TYR A 303 -31.04 4.09 -47.02
CA TYR A 303 -30.39 5.28 -47.55
C TYR A 303 -28.88 5.10 -47.67
N ASP A 304 -28.43 4.70 -48.86
CA ASP A 304 -27.03 4.70 -49.30
C ASP A 304 -26.82 5.88 -50.26
N PRO A 305 -25.94 6.85 -49.93
CA PRO A 305 -25.44 7.79 -50.91
C PRO A 305 -23.92 7.68 -51.07
N CYS A 306 -23.41 6.55 -51.55
CA CYS A 306 -22.14 6.53 -52.27
C CYS A 306 -22.37 6.78 -53.77
N ARG A 307 -22.44 8.07 -54.16
CA ARG A 307 -22.26 8.52 -55.55
C ARG A 307 -21.08 9.48 -55.66
N LYS A 308 -19.96 8.89 -56.10
CA LYS A 308 -18.91 9.38 -57.02
C LYS A 308 -18.79 10.91 -57.16
N SER A 309 -17.58 11.45 -56.96
CA SER A 309 -16.66 11.86 -58.05
C SER A 309 -15.52 12.76 -57.54
N PHE A 310 -14.32 12.46 -58.06
CA PHE A 310 -13.00 13.11 -57.91
C PHE A 310 -12.24 12.93 -56.60
#